data_AF-A0A947B259-F1
#
_entry.id   AF-A0A947B259-F1
#
_cell.length_a   1.000
_cell.length_b   1.000
_cell.length_c   1.000
_cell.angle_alpha   90.00
_cell.angle_beta   90.00
_cell.angle_gamma   90.00
#
_symmetry.space_group_name_H-M   'P 1'
#
loop_
_entity.id
_entity.type
_entity.pdbx_description
1 polymer ?
#
loop_
_entity_poly.entity_id
_entity_poly.type
_entity_poly.pdbx_seq_one_letter_code
_entity_poly.pdbx_strand_id
1 'polypeptide(L)' 'MKEIYLRLMNESRCIASRYEVPAFYRRFKPALAISRRIFFHSPLLIHCRELVTPLYVDDFGHGLQHATKVSMDAGTIV' A
#
# COMPACT_ATOMS: atom_id res chain seq x y z
N MET A 1 17.99 -13.40 8.98
CA MET A 1 16.74 -12.62 9.09
C MET A 1 16.06 -12.38 7.75
N LYS A 2 16.71 -11.72 6.78
CA LYS A 2 16.12 -11.41 5.45
C LYS A 2 15.59 -12.63 4.70
N GLU A 3 16.32 -13.74 4.70
CA GLU A 3 15.89 -14.98 4.04
C GLU A 3 14.61 -15.59 4.64
N ILE A 4 14.52 -15.66 5.96
CA ILE A 4 13.33 -16.15 6.67
C ILE A 4 12.12 -15.25 6.34
N TYR A 5 12.31 -13.93 6.37
CA TYR A 5 11.26 -12.99 5.99
C TYR A 5 10.77 -13.22 4.56
N LEU A 6 11.68 -13.39 3.59
CA LEU A 6 11.29 -13.65 2.20
C LEU A 6 10.51 -14.95 2.05
N ARG A 7 10.89 -16.01 2.80
CA ARG A 7 10.13 -17.26 2.84
C ARG A 7 8.72 -17.05 3.39
N LEU A 8 8.58 -16.33 4.51
CA LEU A 8 7.27 -16.00 5.10
C LEU A 8 6.39 -15.18 4.13
N MET A 9 6.99 -14.22 3.41
CA MET A 9 6.28 -13.43 2.42
C MET A 9 5.81 -14.27 1.23
N ASN A 10 6.62 -15.24 0.80
CA ASN A 10 6.23 -16.15 -0.28
C ASN A 10 5.05 -17.03 0.15
N GLU A 11 5.14 -17.66 1.32
CA GLU A 11 4.04 -18.46 1.87
C GLU A 11 2.76 -17.65 2.05
N SER A 12 2.88 -16.40 2.53
CA SER A 12 1.74 -15.49 2.67
C SER A 12 1.06 -15.22 1.32
N ARG A 13 1.84 -15.04 0.23
CA ARG A 13 1.29 -14.87 -1.13
C ARG A 13 0.62 -16.15 -1.63
N CYS A 14 1.20 -17.32 -1.37
CA CYS A 14 0.62 -18.62 -1.71
C CYS A 14 -0.71 -18.90 -0.99
N ILE A 15 -0.84 -18.45 0.26
CA ILE A 15 -2.11 -18.51 0.99
C ILE A 15 -3.11 -17.53 0.38
N ALA A 16 -2.71 -16.27 0.19
CA ALA A 16 -3.59 -15.23 -0.33
C ALA A 16 -4.14 -15.54 -1.73
N SER A 17 -3.36 -16.20 -2.60
CA SER A 17 -3.78 -16.55 -3.97
C SER A 17 -4.91 -17.58 -4.04
N ARG A 18 -5.20 -18.29 -2.94
CA ARG A 18 -6.28 -19.28 -2.85
C ARG A 18 -7.65 -18.65 -2.56
N TYR A 19 -7.69 -17.34 -2.29
CA TYR A 19 -8.90 -16.62 -1.96
C TYR A 19 -9.22 -15.58 -3.04
N GLU A 20 -10.49 -15.20 -3.11
CA GLU A 20 -10.91 -14.09 -3.96
C GLU A 20 -10.27 -12.77 -3.48
N VAL A 21 -10.18 -11.81 -4.41
CA VAL A 21 -9.77 -10.44 -4.09
C VAL A 21 -10.63 -9.91 -2.92
N PRO A 22 -10.01 -9.32 -1.86
CA PRO A 22 -10.75 -8.84 -0.70
C PRO A 22 -11.94 -7.96 -1.09
N ALA A 23 -13.07 -8.18 -0.42
CA ALA A 23 -14.33 -7.49 -0.72
C ALA A 23 -14.19 -5.95 -0.71
N PHE A 24 -13.28 -5.42 0.12
CA PHE A 24 -12.90 -4.01 0.13
C PHE A 24 -12.55 -3.49 -1.28
N TYR A 25 -11.58 -4.12 -1.94
CA TYR A 25 -11.10 -3.69 -3.27
C TYR A 25 -12.12 -3.91 -4.39
N ARG A 26 -13.10 -4.80 -4.18
CA ARG A 26 -14.21 -5.02 -5.12
C ARG A 26 -15.33 -4.01 -4.93
N ARG A 27 -15.78 -3.80 -3.70
CA ARG A 27 -16.91 -2.94 -3.35
C ARG A 27 -16.58 -1.46 -3.49
N PHE A 28 -15.37 -1.06 -3.09
CA PHE A 28 -14.95 0.34 -3.12
C PHE A 28 -14.11 0.71 -4.35
N LYS A 29 -14.18 -0.09 -5.43
CA LYS A 29 -13.36 0.13 -6.64
C LYS A 29 -13.41 1.57 -7.18
N PRO A 30 -14.57 2.25 -7.27
CA PRO A 30 -14.61 3.65 -7.71
C PRO A 30 -13.95 4.62 -6.72
N ALA A 31 -14.23 4.47 -5.42
CA ALA A 31 -13.64 5.32 -4.37
C ALA A 31 -12.12 5.16 -4.29
N LEU A 32 -11.64 3.91 -4.42
CA LEU A 32 -10.21 3.61 -4.48
C LEU A 32 -9.53 4.28 -5.68
N ALA A 33 -10.20 4.32 -6.84
CA ALA A 33 -9.67 5.02 -8.01
C ALA A 33 -9.56 6.54 -7.79
N ILE A 34 -10.54 7.13 -7.09
CA ILE A 34 -10.51 8.56 -6.70
C ILE A 34 -9.39 8.81 -5.69
N SER A 35 -9.31 8.01 -4.62
CA SER A 35 -8.26 8.12 -3.61
C SER A 35 -6.87 7.98 -4.23
N ARG A 36 -6.66 7.00 -5.11
CA ARG A 36 -5.42 6.83 -5.88
C ARG A 36 -5.11 8.07 -6.72
N ARG A 37 -6.10 8.63 -7.42
CA ARG A 37 -5.90 9.85 -8.23
C ARG A 37 -5.47 11.02 -7.35
N ILE A 38 -6.16 11.26 -6.23
CA ILE A 38 -5.83 12.34 -5.28
C ILE A 38 -4.42 12.12 -4.72
N PHE A 39 -4.10 10.90 -4.29
CA PHE A 39 -2.78 10.56 -3.76
C PHE A 39 -1.68 10.93 -4.74
N PHE A 40 -1.77 10.50 -6.01
CA PHE A 40 -0.69 10.75 -6.97
C PHE A 40 -0.66 12.16 -7.57
N HIS A 41 -1.76 12.93 -7.53
CA HIS A 41 -1.85 14.22 -8.24
C HIS A 41 -2.06 15.43 -7.34
N SER A 42 -2.38 15.26 -6.06
CA SER A 42 -2.47 16.37 -5.11
C SER A 42 -1.07 16.95 -4.86
N PRO A 43 -0.84 18.25 -5.12
CA PRO A 43 0.46 18.88 -4.86
C PRO A 43 0.92 18.71 -3.40
N LEU A 44 -0.02 18.77 -2.46
CA LEU A 44 0.25 18.57 -1.03
C LEU A 44 0.77 17.15 -0.76
N LEU A 45 0.11 16.13 -1.30
CA LEU A 45 0.49 14.73 -1.05
C LEU A 45 1.78 14.35 -1.79
N ILE A 46 2.03 14.95 -2.97
CA ILE A 46 3.32 14.84 -3.66
C ILE A 46 4.43 15.41 -2.77
N HIS A 47 4.25 16.63 -2.28
CA HIS A 47 5.25 17.28 -1.43
C HIS A 47 5.51 16.49 -0.14
N CYS A 48 4.46 15.99 0.53
CA CYS A 48 4.62 15.12 1.70
C CYS A 48 5.47 13.87 1.38
N ARG A 49 5.23 13.22 0.23
CA ARG A 49 6.04 12.06 -0.19
C ARG A 49 7.50 12.42 -0.44
N GLU A 50 7.76 13.55 -1.08
CA GLU A 50 9.12 14.02 -1.35
C GLU A 50 9.90 14.28 -0.07
N LEU A 51 9.26 14.85 0.95
CA LEU A 51 9.89 15.09 2.26
C LEU A 51 10.24 13.79 2.98
N VAL A 52 9.37 12.78 2.90
CA VAL A 52 9.57 11.54 3.66
C VAL A 52 10.41 10.50 2.94
N THR A 53 10.41 10.48 1.59
CA THR A 53 11.10 9.45 0.79
C THR A 53 12.58 9.26 1.19
N PRO A 54 13.38 10.33 1.43
CA PRO A 54 14.77 10.18 1.83
C PRO A 54 14.97 9.57 3.23
N LEU A 55 13.94 9.61 4.08
CA LEU A 55 14.02 9.21 5.48
C LEU A 55 13.69 7.73 5.71
N TYR A 56 13.00 7.09 4.75
CA TYR A 56 12.52 5.73 4.93
C TYR A 56 13.44 4.70 4.27
N VAL A 57 14.02 3.83 5.10
CA VAL A 57 14.57 2.54 4.67
C VAL A 57 13.43 1.53 4.68
N ASP A 58 13.24 0.80 3.58
CA ASP A 58 12.26 -0.29 3.56
C ASP A 58 12.73 -1.41 4.47
N ASP A 59 12.03 -1.58 5.60
CA ASP A 59 12.33 -2.60 6.59
C ASP A 59 11.17 -3.57 6.74
N PHE A 60 11.39 -4.81 6.31
CA PHE A 60 10.44 -5.92 6.44
C PHE A 60 8.97 -5.59 6.09
N GLY A 61 8.76 -4.76 5.06
CA GLY A 61 7.42 -4.41 4.59
C GLY A 61 6.81 -3.17 5.26
N HIS A 62 7.59 -2.37 5.98
CA HIS A 62 7.18 -1.12 6.62
C HIS A 62 7.76 0.15 5.96
N GLY A 63 8.28 0.06 4.74
CA GLY A 63 8.76 1.21 3.98
C GLY A 63 7.67 2.04 3.28
N LEU A 64 8.14 2.93 2.40
CA LEU A 64 7.32 3.86 1.63
C LEU A 64 6.21 3.16 0.82
N GLN A 65 6.45 1.93 0.36
CA GLN A 65 5.44 1.14 -0.36
C GLN A 65 4.23 0.82 0.53
N HIS A 66 4.47 0.47 1.79
CA HIS A 66 3.42 0.16 2.75
C HIS A 66 2.63 1.43 3.12
N ALA A 67 3.35 2.50 3.48
CA ALA A 67 2.73 3.79 3.78
C ALA A 67 1.86 4.30 2.61
N THR A 68 2.34 4.13 1.37
CA THR A 68 1.59 4.46 0.15
C THR A 68 0.29 3.67 0.05
N LYS A 69 0.35 2.34 0.27
CA LYS A 69 -0.85 1.49 0.21
C LYS A 69 -1.86 1.88 1.29
N VAL A 70 -1.42 2.02 2.54
CA VAL A 70 -2.29 2.38 3.67
C VAL A 70 -2.93 3.76 3.46
N SER A 71 -2.20 4.73 2.92
CA SER A 71 -2.73 6.07 2.65
C SER A 71 -3.87 6.05 1.62
N MET A 72 -3.75 5.24 0.56
CA MET A 72 -4.82 5.09 -0.44
C MET A 72 -6.02 4.32 0.13
N ASP A 73 -5.77 3.25 0.89
CA ASP A 73 -6.86 2.47 1.51
C ASP A 73 -7.61 3.33 2.54
N ALA A 74 -6.92 4.16 3.32
CA ALA A 74 -7.53 5.12 4.25
C ALA A 74 -8.34 6.20 3.51
N GLY A 75 -7.81 6.78 2.43
CA GLY A 75 -8.55 7.76 1.63
C GLY A 75 -9.72 7.17 0.84
N THR A 76 -9.88 5.85 0.80
CA THR A 76 -10.99 5.17 0.12
C THR A 76 -12.26 5.12 0.99
N ILE A 77 -12.12 5.25 2.32
CA ILE A 77 -13.21 5.11 3.30
C ILE A 77 -13.69 6.45 3.87
N VAL A 78 -13.18 7.58 3.36
CA VAL A 78 -13.59 8.94 3.69
C VAL A 78 -14.46 9.48 2.56
#